data_AF-A0A4R9AN76-F1
#
_entry.id   AF-A0A4R9AN76-F1
#
_cell.length_a   1.000
_cell.length_b   1.000
_cell.length_c   1.000
_cell.angle_alpha   90.00
_cell.angle_beta   90.00
_cell.angle_gamma   90.00
#
_symmetry.space_group_name_H-M   'P 1'
#
loop_
_entity.id
_entity.type
_entity.pdbx_description
1 polymer ?
#
loop_
_entity_poly.entity_id
_entity_poly.type
_entity_poly.pdbx_seq_one_letter_code
_entity_poly.pdbx_strand_id
1 'polypeptide(L)'
;MSSTVAWRAITGTCPDPLAEPEVSTDAGATWTTTDANTPTEVTALQSIDPTNGAVAQMLGFAQADCSAQVVRTFVGGDNYASADDELDTAWYVDPADRAELHGPDGVQTAPCDAVVALAPGASADAAAVLCADARIFTTADAAASWSAPLTVPGALTLTATPGGYLALAAGPAPVTTQPTATPAPATCLGLGVIDVSVDPADPAGAPIASATGCYVTDEAPAALAGNIAVSVADDDTVWLWIGDLTLRSTDAGQTWL
;
A
#
# COMPACT_ATOMS: atom_id res chain seq x y z
N MET A 1 -8.65 0.86 -9.58
CA MET A 1 -9.75 -0.07 -9.19
C MET A 1 -11.09 0.65 -9.17
N SER A 2 -12.20 -0.09 -8.98
CA SER A 2 -13.53 0.49 -8.75
C SER A 2 -14.07 0.14 -7.36
N SER A 3 -15.18 0.75 -7.00
CA SER A 3 -15.96 0.39 -5.81
C SER A 3 -16.45 -1.06 -5.77
N THR A 4 -16.50 -1.81 -6.87
CA THR A 4 -17.06 -3.18 -6.89
C THR A 4 -16.04 -4.29 -7.07
N VAL A 5 -14.84 -3.96 -7.55
CA VAL A 5 -13.77 -4.94 -7.81
C VAL A 5 -12.60 -4.67 -6.87
N ALA A 6 -12.14 -5.72 -6.19
CA ALA A 6 -10.97 -5.66 -5.33
C ALA A 6 -10.17 -6.96 -5.43
N TRP A 7 -8.85 -6.84 -5.28
CA TRP A 7 -7.94 -7.95 -5.14
C TRP A 7 -7.24 -7.83 -3.79
N ARG A 8 -6.99 -8.96 -3.14
CA ARG A 8 -6.18 -9.06 -1.91
C ARG A 8 -5.37 -10.33 -1.94
N ALA A 9 -4.39 -10.46 -1.06
CA ALA A 9 -3.68 -11.73 -0.90
C ALA A 9 -3.19 -11.89 0.53
N ILE A 10 -3.29 -13.10 1.06
CA ILE A 10 -2.49 -13.48 2.22
C ILE A 10 -1.09 -13.82 1.71
N THR A 11 -0.06 -13.34 2.39
CA THR A 11 1.33 -13.64 2.07
C THR A 11 2.15 -13.60 3.36
N GLY A 12 3.39 -14.07 3.31
CA GLY A 12 4.33 -13.89 4.43
C GLY A 12 5.71 -13.49 3.96
N THR A 13 6.75 -13.94 4.64
CA THR A 13 8.13 -13.64 4.27
C THR A 13 8.62 -14.59 3.18
N CYS A 14 9.59 -14.20 2.37
CA CYS A 14 10.22 -15.15 1.46
C CYS A 14 11.11 -16.12 2.26
N PRO A 15 11.08 -17.45 2.03
CA PRO A 15 10.43 -18.15 0.92
C PRO A 15 9.05 -18.79 1.22
N ASP A 16 8.44 -18.54 2.38
CA ASP A 16 7.19 -19.20 2.79
C ASP A 16 6.38 -18.34 3.77
N PRO A 17 5.03 -18.35 3.71
CA PRO A 17 4.19 -19.10 2.76
C PRO A 17 4.13 -18.50 1.35
N LEU A 18 3.72 -19.36 0.42
CA LEU A 18 3.24 -18.95 -0.89
C LEU A 18 2.08 -17.97 -0.75
N ALA A 19 1.95 -17.04 -1.70
CA ALA A 19 0.86 -16.10 -1.70
C ALA A 19 -0.47 -16.79 -2.03
N GLU A 20 -1.55 -16.32 -1.42
CA GLU A 20 -2.91 -16.79 -1.66
C GLU A 20 -3.77 -15.61 -2.12
N PRO A 21 -3.72 -15.24 -3.42
CA PRO A 21 -4.49 -14.12 -3.93
C PRO A 21 -5.97 -14.47 -4.08
N GLU A 22 -6.81 -13.49 -3.81
CA GLU A 22 -8.26 -13.58 -3.93
C GLU A 22 -8.80 -12.37 -4.68
N VAL A 23 -9.87 -12.59 -5.45
CA VAL A 23 -10.59 -11.54 -6.16
C VAL A 23 -12.04 -11.48 -5.72
N SER A 24 -12.55 -10.25 -5.58
CA SER A 24 -13.95 -9.94 -5.38
C SER A 24 -14.44 -9.10 -6.56
N THR A 25 -15.65 -9.39 -7.04
CA THR A 25 -16.35 -8.58 -8.05
C THR A 25 -17.72 -8.06 -7.58
N ASP A 26 -18.03 -8.24 -6.30
CA ASP A 26 -19.32 -7.91 -5.69
C ASP A 26 -19.16 -6.99 -4.47
N ALA A 27 -18.20 -6.06 -4.55
CA ALA A 27 -17.89 -5.12 -3.50
C ALA A 27 -17.44 -5.76 -2.17
N GLY A 28 -16.67 -6.85 -2.24
CA GLY A 28 -16.04 -7.49 -1.09
C GLY A 28 -16.98 -8.42 -0.33
N ALA A 29 -18.18 -8.68 -0.86
CA ALA A 29 -19.15 -9.55 -0.23
C ALA A 29 -18.76 -11.03 -0.36
N THR A 30 -18.16 -11.42 -1.48
CA THR A 30 -17.57 -12.75 -1.67
C THR A 30 -16.18 -12.67 -2.29
N TRP A 31 -15.35 -13.64 -1.94
CA TRP A 31 -13.97 -13.74 -2.40
C TRP A 31 -13.74 -15.09 -3.07
N THR A 32 -13.13 -15.06 -4.24
CA THR A 32 -12.74 -16.26 -4.98
C THR A 32 -11.22 -16.39 -4.89
N THR A 33 -10.74 -17.48 -4.31
CA THR A 33 -9.32 -17.83 -4.29
C THR A 33 -8.81 -18.13 -5.69
N THR A 34 -7.61 -17.67 -5.98
CA THR A 34 -6.91 -17.84 -7.26
C THR A 34 -5.60 -18.58 -7.03
N ASP A 35 -5.08 -19.29 -8.04
CA ASP A 35 -3.86 -20.08 -7.90
C ASP A 35 -2.71 -19.45 -8.69
N ALA A 36 -2.00 -18.51 -8.06
CA ALA A 36 -0.75 -17.98 -8.59
C ALA A 36 0.42 -18.98 -8.45
N ASN A 37 0.28 -20.01 -7.62
CA ASN A 37 1.41 -20.80 -7.14
C ASN A 37 1.82 -21.90 -8.11
N THR A 38 0.87 -22.64 -8.67
CA THR A 38 1.16 -23.72 -9.62
C THR A 38 2.08 -23.28 -10.80
N PRO A 39 1.95 -22.06 -11.35
CA PRO A 39 2.85 -21.58 -12.40
C PRO A 39 4.02 -20.67 -11.95
N THR A 40 3.96 -20.01 -10.78
CA THR A 40 4.93 -18.95 -10.44
C THR A 40 5.55 -19.01 -9.05
N GLU A 41 5.00 -19.82 -8.12
CA GLU A 41 5.53 -20.00 -6.76
C GLU A 41 5.89 -18.67 -6.05
N VAL A 42 5.02 -17.66 -6.18
CA VAL A 42 5.23 -16.32 -5.64
C VAL A 42 5.00 -16.25 -4.14
N THR A 43 5.88 -15.52 -3.45
CA THR A 43 5.88 -15.30 -1.99
C THR A 43 6.08 -13.80 -1.73
N ALA A 44 5.97 -13.37 -0.45
CA ALA A 44 6.28 -12.01 -0.02
C ALA A 44 5.76 -10.90 -0.95
N LEU A 45 4.48 -10.98 -1.30
CA LEU A 45 3.85 -9.97 -2.16
C LEU A 45 3.99 -8.58 -1.53
N GLN A 46 4.41 -7.61 -2.35
CA GLN A 46 4.52 -6.20 -1.96
C GLN A 46 3.45 -5.33 -2.61
N SER A 47 3.07 -5.64 -3.85
CA SER A 47 1.98 -4.93 -4.54
C SER A 47 1.06 -5.87 -5.29
N ILE A 48 -0.19 -5.44 -5.41
CA ILE A 48 -1.16 -5.97 -6.35
C ILE A 48 -1.67 -4.75 -7.12
N ASP A 49 -1.48 -4.76 -8.43
CA ASP A 49 -1.85 -3.70 -9.36
C ASP A 49 -2.90 -4.26 -10.33
N PRO A 50 -4.19 -4.21 -9.95
CA PRO A 50 -5.24 -4.75 -10.77
C PRO A 50 -5.66 -3.72 -11.84
N THR A 51 -6.02 -4.22 -13.02
CA THR A 51 -6.68 -3.41 -14.07
C THR A 51 -8.19 -3.57 -13.99
N ASN A 52 -8.66 -4.79 -13.70
CA ASN A 52 -10.07 -5.11 -13.48
C ASN A 52 -10.20 -6.48 -12.76
N GLY A 53 -11.41 -7.05 -12.71
CA GLY A 53 -11.65 -8.35 -12.05
C GLY A 53 -11.02 -9.55 -12.77
N ALA A 54 -10.55 -9.39 -14.00
CA ALA A 54 -9.89 -10.43 -14.78
C ALA A 54 -8.36 -10.23 -14.86
N VAL A 55 -7.91 -8.99 -14.92
CA VAL A 55 -6.50 -8.66 -15.16
C VAL A 55 -5.90 -8.03 -13.92
N ALA A 56 -4.86 -8.66 -13.37
CA ALA A 56 -4.08 -8.14 -12.27
C ALA A 56 -2.62 -8.53 -12.40
N GLN A 57 -1.74 -7.60 -12.02
CA GLN A 57 -0.32 -7.80 -11.87
C GLN A 57 0.02 -7.82 -10.39
N MET A 58 1.01 -8.62 -10.00
CA MET A 58 1.46 -8.74 -8.62
C MET A 58 2.98 -8.75 -8.61
N LEU A 59 3.56 -7.99 -7.69
CA LEU A 59 5.00 -7.99 -7.45
C LEU A 59 5.26 -8.72 -6.14
N GLY A 60 6.17 -9.70 -6.20
CA GLY A 60 6.63 -10.45 -5.03
C GLY A 60 8.00 -11.07 -5.28
N PHE A 61 8.26 -12.18 -4.61
CA PHE A 61 9.56 -12.85 -4.62
C PHE A 61 9.40 -14.34 -4.92
N ALA A 62 10.32 -14.89 -5.70
CA ALA A 62 10.36 -16.31 -6.03
C ALA A 62 10.68 -17.15 -4.79
N GLN A 63 9.90 -18.21 -4.55
CA GLN A 63 10.13 -19.11 -3.43
C GLN A 63 11.54 -19.74 -3.45
N ALA A 64 12.08 -20.02 -4.64
CA ALA A 64 13.33 -20.76 -4.79
C ALA A 64 14.55 -20.04 -4.21
N ASP A 65 14.65 -18.73 -4.41
CA ASP A 65 15.85 -17.94 -4.12
C ASP A 65 15.58 -16.52 -3.62
N CYS A 66 14.31 -16.14 -3.45
CA CYS A 66 13.90 -14.80 -3.08
C CYS A 66 14.36 -13.72 -4.07
N SER A 67 14.48 -14.03 -5.36
CA SER A 67 14.58 -13.00 -6.38
C SER A 67 13.24 -12.30 -6.58
N ALA A 68 13.24 -10.98 -6.80
CA ALA A 68 12.03 -10.27 -7.18
C ALA A 68 11.44 -10.86 -8.48
N GLN A 69 10.12 -10.95 -8.55
CA GLN A 69 9.39 -11.40 -9.73
C GLN A 69 8.08 -10.64 -9.90
N VAL A 70 7.61 -10.54 -11.14
CA VAL A 70 6.28 -10.01 -11.44
C VAL A 70 5.45 -11.13 -12.06
N VAL A 71 4.25 -11.33 -11.52
CA VAL A 71 3.31 -12.34 -12.01
C VAL A 71 2.01 -11.67 -12.41
N ARG A 72 1.39 -12.18 -13.48
CA ARG A 72 0.20 -11.54 -14.06
C ARG A 72 -0.84 -12.56 -14.47
N THR A 73 -2.11 -12.23 -14.20
CA THR A 73 -3.29 -12.92 -14.72
C THR A 73 -4.00 -12.06 -15.77
N PHE A 74 -4.63 -12.72 -16.74
CA PHE A 74 -5.55 -12.10 -17.71
C PHE A 74 -6.99 -12.65 -17.63
N VAL A 75 -7.24 -13.62 -16.76
CA VAL A 75 -8.46 -14.44 -16.72
C VAL A 75 -8.96 -14.65 -15.29
N GLY A 76 -8.96 -13.60 -14.47
CA GLY A 76 -9.55 -13.62 -13.13
C GLY A 76 -8.81 -14.51 -12.13
N GLY A 77 -7.53 -14.76 -12.39
CA GLY A 77 -6.69 -15.62 -11.56
C GLY A 77 -6.80 -17.11 -11.90
N ASP A 78 -7.49 -17.47 -12.99
CA ASP A 78 -7.52 -18.85 -13.51
C ASP A 78 -6.17 -19.28 -14.10
N ASN A 79 -5.32 -18.33 -14.49
CA ASN A 79 -3.99 -18.60 -15.01
C ASN A 79 -3.06 -17.41 -14.75
N TYR A 80 -1.82 -17.73 -14.36
CA TYR A 80 -0.75 -16.77 -14.13
C TYR A 80 0.45 -17.07 -15.03
N ALA A 81 1.14 -16.01 -15.43
CA ALA A 81 2.41 -16.09 -16.12
C ALA A 81 3.40 -15.11 -15.49
N SER A 82 4.70 -15.39 -15.63
CA SER A 82 5.73 -14.41 -15.32
C SER A 82 5.66 -13.24 -16.30
N ALA A 83 6.01 -12.07 -15.79
CA ALA A 83 6.11 -10.82 -16.53
C ALA A 83 7.33 -10.04 -16.04
N ASP A 84 8.46 -10.73 -15.88
CA ASP A 84 9.66 -10.18 -15.23
C ASP A 84 10.30 -9.03 -16.00
N ASP A 85 9.99 -8.86 -17.29
CA ASP A 85 10.36 -7.67 -18.07
C ASP A 85 9.80 -6.37 -17.44
N GLU A 86 8.75 -6.45 -16.61
CA GLU A 86 8.16 -5.31 -15.89
C GLU A 86 8.97 -4.91 -14.65
N LEU A 87 9.89 -5.77 -14.16
CA LEU A 87 10.74 -5.47 -13.00
C LEU A 87 11.68 -4.28 -13.23
N ASP A 88 12.14 -4.09 -14.46
CA ASP A 88 13.10 -3.06 -14.84
C ASP A 88 12.66 -1.65 -14.41
N THR A 89 11.34 -1.41 -14.36
CA THR A 89 10.76 -0.12 -13.96
C THR A 89 9.96 -0.19 -12.67
N ALA A 90 9.92 -1.35 -12.01
CA ALA A 90 9.10 -1.56 -10.84
C ALA A 90 9.73 -0.96 -9.58
N TRP A 91 8.86 -0.45 -8.71
CA TRP A 91 9.19 -0.02 -7.37
C TRP A 91 9.01 -1.19 -6.40
N TYR A 92 10.08 -1.60 -5.72
CA TYR A 92 10.01 -2.61 -4.67
C TYR A 92 11.17 -2.48 -3.67
N VAL A 93 11.00 -3.06 -2.49
CA VAL A 93 12.06 -3.12 -1.46
C VAL A 93 12.60 -4.55 -1.40
N ASP A 94 13.90 -4.75 -1.28
CA ASP A 94 14.40 -6.11 -1.01
C ASP A 94 14.08 -6.49 0.45
N PRO A 95 13.32 -7.57 0.73
CA PRO A 95 13.04 -7.98 2.10
C PRO A 95 14.30 -8.37 2.89
N ALA A 96 15.38 -8.76 2.21
CA ALA A 96 16.67 -9.07 2.83
C ALA A 96 17.50 -7.81 3.16
N ASP A 97 17.30 -6.72 2.41
CA ASP A 97 17.92 -5.41 2.67
C ASP A 97 16.90 -4.27 2.50
N ARG A 98 16.29 -3.89 3.63
CA ARG A 98 15.27 -2.83 3.65
C ARG A 98 15.83 -1.41 3.66
N ALA A 99 17.17 -1.26 3.58
CA ALA A 99 17.83 0.03 3.39
C ALA A 99 18.04 0.34 1.89
N GLU A 100 17.71 -0.60 1.00
CA GLU A 100 17.72 -0.42 -0.45
C GLU A 100 16.32 -0.60 -1.02
N LEU A 101 16.08 0.05 -2.15
CA LEU A 101 14.88 -0.16 -2.94
C LEU A 101 15.25 -0.15 -4.42
N HIS A 102 14.43 -0.83 -5.22
CA HIS A 102 14.46 -0.75 -6.66
C HIS A 102 13.42 0.27 -7.12
N GLY A 103 13.74 1.01 -8.18
CA GLY A 103 12.84 1.90 -8.89
C GLY A 103 13.21 1.98 -10.38
N PRO A 104 12.65 2.95 -11.14
CA PRO A 104 12.88 3.08 -12.57
C PRO A 104 14.35 3.25 -12.99
N ASP A 105 15.18 3.81 -12.11
CA ASP A 105 16.61 4.01 -12.33
C ASP A 105 17.47 2.92 -11.65
N GLY A 106 16.86 1.77 -11.33
CA GLY A 106 17.49 0.61 -10.70
C GLY A 106 17.54 0.72 -9.17
N VAL A 107 18.54 0.06 -8.57
CA VAL A 107 18.71 0.01 -7.10
C VAL A 107 19.21 1.35 -6.57
N GLN A 108 18.53 1.88 -5.56
CA GLN A 108 18.84 3.14 -4.87
C GLN A 108 18.83 2.93 -3.35
N THR A 109 19.59 3.76 -2.64
CA THR A 109 19.56 3.79 -1.17
C THR A 109 18.28 4.47 -0.68
N ALA A 110 17.58 3.83 0.24
CA ALA A 110 16.41 4.37 0.91
C ALA A 110 16.80 5.55 1.84
N PRO A 111 15.87 6.45 2.19
CA PRO A 111 16.14 7.57 3.10
C PRO A 111 16.22 7.16 4.59
N CYS A 112 16.19 5.86 4.88
CA CYS A 112 16.21 5.29 6.21
C CYS A 112 16.74 3.84 6.20
N ASP A 113 17.07 3.31 7.39
CA ASP A 113 17.66 1.98 7.54
C ASP A 113 16.67 0.82 7.27
N ALA A 114 15.37 1.10 7.24
CA ALA A 114 14.34 0.08 7.01
C ALA A 114 13.04 0.70 6.50
N VAL A 115 12.73 0.47 5.22
CA VAL A 115 11.42 0.73 4.62
C VAL A 115 10.44 -0.37 5.02
N VAL A 116 9.24 0.01 5.45
CA VAL A 116 8.16 -0.92 5.84
C VAL A 116 6.95 -0.89 4.90
N ALA A 117 6.78 0.20 4.13
CA ALA A 117 5.84 0.26 3.02
C ALA A 117 6.38 1.18 1.92
N LEU A 118 6.10 0.85 0.66
CA LEU A 118 6.45 1.61 -0.53
C LEU A 118 5.18 1.81 -1.36
N ALA A 119 4.92 3.04 -1.77
CA ALA A 119 3.78 3.43 -2.55
C ALA A 119 4.25 4.11 -3.85
N PRO A 120 4.19 3.41 -5.01
CA PRO A 120 4.46 4.03 -6.31
C PRO A 120 3.45 5.14 -6.59
N GLY A 121 3.92 6.33 -6.96
CA GLY A 121 3.10 7.52 -7.18
C GLY A 121 2.41 7.55 -8.55
N ALA A 122 1.79 8.69 -8.87
CA ALA A 122 1.04 8.87 -10.12
C ALA A 122 1.91 8.91 -11.39
N SER A 123 3.21 9.17 -11.26
CA SER A 123 4.20 9.07 -12.33
C SER A 123 5.19 7.96 -12.01
N ALA A 124 5.80 7.38 -13.05
CA ALA A 124 6.81 6.33 -12.89
C ALA A 124 7.95 6.74 -11.93
N ASP A 125 8.37 8.00 -11.97
CA ASP A 125 9.49 8.50 -11.15
C ASP A 125 9.08 8.91 -9.72
N ALA A 126 7.78 8.88 -9.41
CA ALA A 126 7.29 9.29 -8.10
C ALA A 126 7.05 8.08 -7.22
N ALA A 127 7.41 8.18 -5.95
CA ALA A 127 7.07 7.20 -4.93
C ALA A 127 7.08 7.83 -3.54
N ALA A 128 6.46 7.16 -2.58
CA ALA A 128 6.59 7.44 -1.18
C ALA A 128 7.00 6.19 -0.41
N VAL A 129 7.85 6.37 0.59
CA VAL A 129 8.27 5.31 1.50
C VAL A 129 7.85 5.65 2.92
N LEU A 130 7.35 4.66 3.63
CA LEU A 130 7.17 4.68 5.08
C LEU A 130 8.31 3.89 5.72
N CYS A 131 9.05 4.54 6.60
CA CYS A 131 10.14 3.94 7.36
C CYS A 131 9.66 3.32 8.67
N ALA A 132 10.42 2.37 9.20
CA ALA A 132 10.12 1.66 10.46
C ALA A 132 10.02 2.59 11.68
N ASP A 133 10.58 3.79 11.61
CA ASP A 133 10.51 4.83 12.65
C ASP A 133 9.36 5.83 12.43
N ALA A 134 8.39 5.47 11.58
CA ALA A 134 7.19 6.22 11.27
C ALA A 134 7.42 7.56 10.55
N ARG A 135 8.58 7.71 9.89
CA ARG A 135 8.85 8.80 8.96
C ARG A 135 8.42 8.41 7.54
N ILE A 136 7.79 9.36 6.85
CA ILE A 136 7.41 9.27 5.45
C ILE A 136 8.32 10.20 4.65
N PHE A 137 8.80 9.70 3.52
CA PHE A 137 9.55 10.46 2.54
C PHE A 137 8.92 10.27 1.16
N THR A 138 9.04 11.28 0.31
CA THR A 138 8.58 11.23 -1.07
C THR A 138 9.73 11.52 -2.03
N THR A 139 9.68 10.93 -3.21
CA THR A 139 10.53 11.25 -4.35
C THR A 139 9.65 11.54 -5.56
N ALA A 140 10.17 12.34 -6.49
CA ALA A 140 9.58 12.61 -7.80
C ALA A 140 10.61 12.46 -8.94
N ASP A 141 11.77 11.86 -8.62
CA ASP A 141 12.94 11.75 -9.49
C ASP A 141 13.61 10.37 -9.36
N ALA A 142 12.78 9.32 -9.30
CA ALA A 142 13.21 7.92 -9.25
C ALA A 142 14.20 7.63 -8.10
N ALA A 143 13.96 8.25 -6.94
CA ALA A 143 14.78 8.16 -5.74
C ALA A 143 16.20 8.74 -5.89
N ALA A 144 16.46 9.56 -6.92
CA ALA A 144 17.69 10.35 -6.98
C ALA A 144 17.76 11.37 -5.83
N SER A 145 16.62 11.86 -5.37
CA SER A 145 16.51 12.64 -4.14
C SER A 145 15.24 12.32 -3.35
N TRP A 146 15.28 12.66 -2.06
CA TRP A 146 14.18 12.49 -1.12
C TRP A 146 13.78 13.82 -0.50
N SER A 147 12.49 13.97 -0.23
CA SER A 147 11.93 15.08 0.52
C SER A 147 12.50 15.18 1.94
N ALA A 148 12.28 16.30 2.62
CA ALA A 148 12.39 16.32 4.07
C ALA A 148 11.39 15.33 4.71
N PRO A 149 11.70 14.76 5.90
CA PRO A 149 10.85 13.75 6.52
C PRO A 149 9.55 14.36 7.08
N LEU A 150 8.44 13.65 6.86
CA LEU A 150 7.18 13.84 7.59
C LEU A 150 7.03 12.72 8.64
N THR A 151 6.95 13.06 9.92
CA THR A 151 6.70 12.04 10.96
C THR A 151 5.19 11.88 11.17
N VAL A 152 4.66 10.67 10.98
CA VAL A 152 3.27 10.31 11.29
C VAL A 152 3.27 9.24 12.37
N PRO A 153 3.18 9.62 13.66
CA PRO A 153 3.25 8.66 14.76
C PRO A 153 2.23 7.53 14.61
N GLY A 154 2.71 6.29 14.73
CA GLY A 154 1.86 5.11 14.62
C GLY A 154 1.50 4.70 13.19
N ALA A 155 2.06 5.34 12.16
CA ALA A 155 1.89 4.90 10.77
C ALA A 155 2.29 3.43 10.58
N LEU A 156 1.40 2.65 9.96
CA LEU A 156 1.54 1.21 9.76
C LEU A 156 1.66 0.81 8.29
N THR A 157 1.00 1.56 7.39
CA THR A 157 0.99 1.30 5.96
C THR A 157 0.77 2.59 5.18
N LEU A 158 1.08 2.56 3.89
CA LEU A 158 1.06 3.67 2.95
C LEU A 158 0.62 3.17 1.58
N THR A 159 -0.28 3.88 0.91
CA THR A 159 -0.68 3.64 -0.49
C THR A 159 -0.69 4.96 -1.25
N ALA A 160 -0.56 4.89 -2.58
CA ALA A 160 -0.80 6.05 -3.43
C ALA A 160 -2.29 6.33 -3.59
N THR A 161 -2.59 7.58 -3.91
CA THR A 161 -3.91 8.07 -4.35
C THR A 161 -3.71 8.81 -5.69
N PRO A 162 -4.79 9.16 -6.42
CA PRO A 162 -4.67 10.00 -7.60
C PRO A 162 -4.03 11.38 -7.35
N GLY A 163 -4.05 11.87 -6.10
CA GLY A 163 -3.59 13.22 -5.72
C GLY A 163 -2.40 13.26 -4.76
N GLY A 164 -1.83 12.12 -4.37
CA GLY A 164 -0.81 12.04 -3.32
C GLY A 164 -0.73 10.63 -2.74
N TYR A 165 -0.73 10.55 -1.40
CA TYR A 165 -0.63 9.29 -0.69
C TYR A 165 -1.62 9.24 0.49
N LEU A 166 -1.92 8.04 0.95
CA LEU A 166 -2.78 7.77 2.10
C LEU A 166 -2.03 6.86 3.07
N ALA A 167 -1.86 7.29 4.30
CA ALA A 167 -1.29 6.49 5.38
C ALA A 167 -2.36 6.09 6.38
N LEU A 168 -2.22 4.91 6.98
CA LEU A 168 -2.99 4.50 8.14
C LEU A 168 -2.11 4.51 9.38
N ALA A 169 -2.59 5.17 10.44
CA ALA A 169 -1.85 5.32 11.68
C ALA A 169 -2.65 4.80 12.88
N ALA A 170 -2.05 3.91 13.67
CA ALA A 170 -2.68 3.38 14.87
C ALA A 170 -2.41 4.26 16.10
N GLY A 171 -3.39 4.32 17.00
CA GLY A 171 -3.31 5.10 18.24
C GLY A 171 -3.85 6.52 18.06
N PRO A 172 -3.60 7.44 19.03
CA PRO A 172 -4.12 8.80 18.99
C PRO A 172 -3.40 9.61 17.91
N ALA A 173 -3.75 9.36 16.65
CA ALA A 173 -3.32 10.18 15.54
C ALA A 173 -3.85 11.61 15.76
N PRO A 174 -3.00 12.65 15.75
CA PRO A 174 -3.46 14.02 15.89
C PRO A 174 -4.27 14.37 14.65
N VAL A 175 -5.59 14.49 14.82
CA VAL A 175 -6.48 14.99 13.78
C VAL A 175 -6.33 16.52 13.77
N THR A 176 -5.43 17.06 12.95
CA THR A 176 -5.42 18.50 12.67
C THR A 176 -6.60 18.79 11.75
N THR A 177 -7.72 19.23 12.33
CA THR A 177 -8.95 19.54 11.59
C THR A 177 -8.73 20.70 10.62
N GLN A 178 -8.92 20.47 9.32
CA GLN A 178 -9.46 21.49 8.41
C GLN A 178 -10.92 21.76 8.82
N PRO A 179 -11.49 22.98 8.66
CA PRO A 179 -12.83 23.27 9.16
C PRO A 179 -13.88 22.56 8.30
N THR A 180 -14.38 21.40 8.76
CA THR A 180 -15.60 20.77 8.26
C THR A 180 -16.70 20.84 9.32
N ALA A 181 -17.95 20.79 8.86
CA ALA A 181 -19.17 21.07 9.63
C ALA A 181 -19.53 20.00 10.68
N THR A 182 -18.67 19.02 10.94
CA THR A 182 -18.90 17.97 11.94
C THR A 182 -17.60 17.76 12.71
N PRO A 183 -17.58 17.95 14.04
CA PRO A 183 -16.36 17.78 14.80
C PRO A 183 -15.94 16.30 14.78
N ALA A 184 -14.80 16.02 14.15
CA ALA A 184 -14.09 14.77 14.38
C ALA A 184 -13.72 14.67 15.87
N PRO A 185 -13.82 13.50 16.52
CA PRO A 185 -13.34 13.34 17.88
C PRO A 185 -11.84 13.68 17.93
N ALA A 186 -11.41 14.45 18.93
CA ALA A 186 -10.07 15.03 19.02
C ALA A 186 -8.91 14.02 19.11
N THR A 187 -9.22 12.72 19.20
CA THR A 187 -8.29 11.59 19.17
C THR A 187 -8.97 10.42 18.49
N CYS A 188 -8.41 9.89 17.40
CA CYS A 188 -8.85 8.60 16.88
C CYS A 188 -8.39 7.50 17.85
N LEU A 189 -9.33 6.73 18.41
CA LEU A 189 -9.03 5.55 19.24
C LEU A 189 -9.15 4.31 18.35
N GLY A 190 -8.19 4.17 17.42
CA GLY A 190 -8.21 3.14 16.39
C GLY A 190 -7.19 3.43 15.30
N LEU A 191 -7.61 3.35 14.04
CA LEU A 191 -6.83 3.65 12.85
C LEU A 191 -7.24 5.01 12.28
N GLY A 192 -6.34 5.99 12.38
CA GLY A 192 -6.47 7.27 11.71
C GLY A 192 -6.17 7.13 10.22
N VAL A 193 -7.02 7.73 9.39
CA VAL A 193 -6.81 7.85 7.94
C VAL A 193 -6.14 9.20 7.69
N ILE A 194 -4.91 9.18 7.18
CA ILE A 194 -4.06 10.36 7.01
C ILE A 194 -3.78 10.56 5.53
N ASP A 195 -4.35 11.61 4.96
CA ASP A 195 -3.93 12.11 3.66
C ASP A 195 -2.54 12.73 3.77
N VAL A 196 -1.66 12.34 2.85
CA VAL A 196 -0.28 12.81 2.74
C VAL A 196 -0.13 13.46 1.37
N SER A 197 -0.08 14.78 1.36
CA SER A 197 0.03 15.60 0.15
C SER A 197 1.43 16.19 0.00
N VAL A 198 1.86 16.32 -1.25
CA VAL A 198 3.14 16.96 -1.62
C VAL A 198 2.82 18.34 -2.18
N ASP A 199 3.55 19.38 -1.72
CA ASP A 199 3.44 20.70 -2.31
C ASP A 199 4.18 20.73 -3.66
N PRO A 200 3.48 20.91 -4.80
CA PRO A 200 4.13 20.94 -6.11
C PRO A 200 5.10 22.14 -6.27
N ALA A 201 4.98 23.18 -5.43
CA ALA A 201 5.92 24.30 -5.43
C ALA A 201 7.20 24.02 -4.62
N ASP A 202 7.20 23.02 -3.74
CA ASP A 202 8.35 22.60 -2.92
C ASP A 202 8.40 21.07 -2.74
N PRO A 203 8.70 20.32 -3.82
CA PRO A 203 8.75 18.85 -3.76
C PRO A 203 9.88 18.29 -2.88
N ALA A 204 10.88 19.12 -2.54
CA ALA A 204 11.95 18.75 -1.60
C ALA A 204 11.55 19.02 -0.13
N GLY A 205 10.51 19.83 0.09
CA GLY A 205 9.95 20.11 1.41
C GLY A 205 9.29 18.90 2.04
N ALA A 206 8.98 18.97 3.34
CA ALA A 206 8.29 17.88 4.00
C ALA A 206 6.85 17.77 3.49
N PRO A 207 6.33 16.55 3.21
CA PRO A 207 4.93 16.36 2.89
C PRO A 207 4.01 16.87 4.00
N ILE A 208 2.76 17.18 3.65
CA ILE A 208 1.74 17.68 4.56
C ILE A 208 0.79 16.55 4.94
N ALA A 209 0.62 16.31 6.23
CA ALA A 209 -0.35 15.35 6.76
C ALA A 209 -1.67 16.06 7.08
N SER A 210 -2.79 15.46 6.68
CA SER A 210 -4.12 15.86 7.13
C SER A 210 -4.97 14.63 7.46
N ALA A 211 -5.58 14.61 8.64
CA ALA A 211 -6.43 13.49 9.01
C ALA A 211 -7.82 13.65 8.38
N THR A 212 -8.24 12.63 7.63
CA THR A 212 -9.52 12.63 6.91
C THR A 212 -10.58 11.80 7.61
N GLY A 213 -10.18 10.78 8.38
CA GLY A 213 -11.12 9.82 8.95
C GLY A 213 -10.55 8.99 10.09
N CYS A 214 -11.41 8.16 10.68
CA CYS A 214 -11.05 7.26 11.77
C CYS A 214 -11.86 5.97 11.66
N TYR A 215 -11.17 4.83 11.64
CA TYR A 215 -11.79 3.53 11.85
C TYR A 215 -11.55 3.11 13.31
N VAL A 216 -12.62 2.91 14.07
CA VAL A 216 -12.53 2.44 15.46
C VAL A 216 -12.39 0.92 15.45
N THR A 217 -11.34 0.44 16.12
CA THR A 217 -11.07 -0.99 16.30
C THR A 217 -10.57 -1.25 17.71
N ASP A 218 -10.91 -2.41 18.24
CA ASP A 218 -10.40 -2.91 19.52
C ASP A 218 -9.04 -3.63 19.36
N GLU A 219 -8.59 -3.84 18.12
CA GLU A 219 -7.31 -4.46 17.81
C GLU A 219 -6.13 -3.62 18.31
N ALA A 220 -5.18 -4.28 18.98
CA ALA A 220 -3.98 -3.59 19.45
C ALA A 220 -3.10 -3.17 18.27
N PRO A 221 -2.41 -2.01 18.33
CA PRO A 221 -1.52 -1.56 17.25
C PRO A 221 -0.48 -2.61 16.79
N ALA A 222 0.04 -3.40 17.73
CA ALA A 222 1.00 -4.46 17.44
C ALA A 222 0.39 -5.65 16.67
N ALA A 223 -0.92 -5.91 16.81
CA ALA A 223 -1.62 -6.94 16.06
C ALA A 223 -1.94 -6.48 14.63
N LEU A 224 -2.10 -5.17 14.42
CA LEU A 224 -2.36 -4.56 13.11
C LEU A 224 -1.09 -4.48 12.25
N ALA A 225 0.09 -4.30 12.86
CA ALA A 225 1.35 -4.25 12.14
C ALA A 225 1.57 -5.55 11.34
N GLY A 226 1.66 -5.42 10.01
CA GLY A 226 1.80 -6.56 9.08
C GLY A 226 0.49 -7.29 8.74
N ASN A 227 -0.64 -6.94 9.39
CA ASN A 227 -1.97 -7.52 9.13
C ASN A 227 -2.98 -6.46 8.71
N ILE A 228 -2.49 -5.42 8.03
CA ILE A 228 -3.29 -4.30 7.55
C ILE A 228 -2.89 -3.97 6.12
N ALA A 229 -3.89 -3.81 5.26
CA ALA A 229 -3.71 -3.32 3.90
C ALA A 229 -4.73 -2.22 3.61
N VAL A 230 -4.30 -1.24 2.81
CA VAL A 230 -5.15 -0.17 2.32
C VAL A 230 -4.87 0.04 0.85
N SER A 231 -5.91 0.31 0.08
CA SER A 231 -5.77 0.71 -1.32
C SER A 231 -6.83 1.77 -1.65
N VAL A 232 -6.51 2.60 -2.64
CA VAL A 232 -7.41 3.64 -3.12
C VAL A 232 -7.69 3.37 -4.59
N ALA A 233 -8.97 3.27 -4.92
CA ALA A 233 -9.48 3.05 -6.26
C ALA A 233 -9.47 4.34 -7.09
N ASP A 234 -9.67 4.23 -8.41
CA ASP A 234 -9.68 5.38 -9.32
C ASP A 234 -10.94 6.24 -9.15
N ASP A 235 -11.98 5.67 -8.54
CA ASP A 235 -13.22 6.35 -8.14
C ASP A 235 -13.18 6.86 -6.68
N ASP A 236 -11.98 7.03 -6.13
CA ASP A 236 -11.69 7.45 -4.75
C ASP A 236 -12.22 6.50 -3.66
N THR A 237 -12.66 5.30 -4.03
CA THR A 237 -13.03 4.28 -3.04
C THR A 237 -11.81 3.84 -2.25
N VAL A 238 -11.86 3.96 -0.92
CA VAL A 238 -10.83 3.41 -0.03
C VAL A 238 -11.24 2.00 0.38
N TRP A 239 -10.39 1.02 0.10
CA TRP A 239 -10.50 -0.33 0.63
C TRP A 239 -9.57 -0.49 1.81
N LEU A 240 -10.09 -1.03 2.91
CA LEU A 240 -9.34 -1.34 4.11
C LEU A 240 -9.51 -2.82 4.42
N TRP A 241 -8.41 -3.53 4.61
CA TRP A 241 -8.42 -4.91 5.08
C TRP A 241 -7.64 -5.01 6.38
N ILE A 242 -8.30 -5.43 7.45
CA ILE A 242 -7.71 -5.65 8.78
C ILE A 242 -8.18 -7.01 9.30
N GLY A 243 -7.24 -7.89 9.68
CA GLY A 243 -7.59 -9.24 10.12
C GLY A 243 -8.59 -9.93 9.17
N ASP A 244 -9.77 -10.28 9.67
CA ASP A 244 -10.84 -10.93 8.89
C ASP A 244 -11.82 -9.95 8.21
N LEU A 245 -11.67 -8.65 8.44
CA LEU A 245 -12.61 -7.62 7.97
C LEU A 245 -12.09 -6.90 6.74
N THR A 246 -12.85 -6.93 5.65
CA THR A 246 -12.69 -6.00 4.54
C THR A 246 -13.80 -4.95 4.60
N LEU A 247 -13.40 -3.69 4.59
CA LEU A 247 -14.25 -2.52 4.68
C LEU A 247 -14.02 -1.64 3.48
N ARG A 248 -15.04 -0.83 3.17
CA ARG A 248 -14.96 0.11 2.06
C ARG A 248 -15.47 1.48 2.48
N SER A 249 -14.82 2.54 2.03
CA SER A 249 -15.28 3.92 2.18
C SER A 249 -15.43 4.58 0.82
N THR A 250 -16.49 5.37 0.65
CA THR A 250 -16.74 6.20 -0.53
C THR A 250 -16.65 7.70 -0.20
N ASP A 251 -16.12 8.05 0.97
CA ASP A 251 -16.00 9.42 1.48
C ASP A 251 -14.62 9.68 2.11
N ALA A 252 -13.58 9.11 1.49
CA ALA A 252 -12.17 9.26 1.87
C ALA A 252 -11.83 8.79 3.30
N GLY A 253 -12.48 7.71 3.74
CA GLY A 253 -12.24 7.07 5.05
C GLY A 253 -13.02 7.69 6.21
N GLN A 254 -13.96 8.61 5.94
CA GLN A 254 -14.80 9.22 6.98
C GLN A 254 -15.83 8.24 7.53
N THR A 255 -16.43 7.43 6.65
CA THR A 255 -17.36 6.35 7.01
C THR A 255 -16.99 5.04 6.31
N TRP A 256 -17.42 3.92 6.91
CA TRP A 256 -17.07 2.58 6.48
C TRP A 256 -18.34 1.73 6.29
N LEU A 257 -18.38 1.00 5.18
CA LEU A 257 -19.41 0.06 4.77
C LEU A 257 -18.95 -1.38 4.99
#